data_AF-A0A7W4ZKY8-F1
#
_entry.id   AF-A0A7W4ZKY8-F1
#
_cell.length_a   1.000
_cell.length_b   1.000
_cell.length_c   1.000
_cell.angle_alpha   90.00
_cell.angle_beta   90.00
_cell.angle_gamma   90.00
#
_symmetry.space_group_name_H-M   'P 1'
#
loop_
_entity.id
_entity.type
_entity.pdbx_description
1 polymer ?
#
loop_
_entity_poly.entity_id
_entity_poly.type
_entity_poly.pdbx_seq_one_letter_code
_entity_poly.pdbx_strand_id
1 'polypeptide(L)'
;MSDRLHVLTAIYQSDRSDRSTALTVSLATVAAAVTYLIGTIAFYDKLDLLGWTICLLPSPLFCVAAFQAHLVNLAAVRARSILILERTLLDAVESPGSTLDRDVIGVAASERASNLHTATTSQRAVILLAYGGVGLIYLAYTALLLAKATRHMDAWITVPAVCYAVLLVLLVLAWRDCLRSLVL
;
A
#
# COMPACT_ATOMS: atom_id res chain seq x y z
N MET A 1 -16.47 -16.57 31.47
CA MET A 1 -15.50 -15.47 31.25
C MET A 1 -14.21 -15.97 30.61
N SER A 2 -13.67 -17.12 31.05
CA SER A 2 -12.51 -17.80 30.42
C SER A 2 -12.69 -18.10 28.92
N ASP A 3 -13.82 -18.68 28.48
CA ASP A 3 -14.05 -18.99 27.06
C ASP A 3 -14.01 -17.77 26.13
N ARG A 4 -14.59 -16.65 26.56
CA ARG A 4 -14.59 -15.39 25.78
C ARG A 4 -13.16 -14.87 25.60
N LEU A 5 -12.34 -14.96 26.64
CA LEU A 5 -10.94 -14.52 26.62
C LEU A 5 -10.08 -15.43 25.74
N HIS A 6 -10.32 -16.75 25.77
CA HIS A 6 -9.69 -17.70 24.86
C HIS A 6 -10.05 -17.42 23.39
N VAL A 7 -11.32 -17.17 23.07
CA VAL A 7 -11.75 -16.84 21.70
C VAL A 7 -11.12 -15.54 21.21
N LEU A 8 -11.14 -14.48 22.02
CA LEU A 8 -10.51 -13.19 21.69
C LEU A 8 -8.99 -13.33 21.47
N THR A 9 -8.32 -14.14 22.30
CA THR A 9 -6.88 -14.40 22.16
C THR A 9 -6.57 -15.20 20.89
N ALA A 10 -7.38 -16.20 20.55
CA ALA A 10 -7.23 -16.97 19.32
C ALA A 10 -7.40 -16.08 18.07
N ILE A 11 -8.37 -15.18 18.07
CA ILE A 11 -8.57 -14.19 16.99
C ILE A 11 -7.35 -13.27 16.89
N TYR A 12 -6.82 -12.78 18.01
CA TYR A 12 -5.64 -11.92 18.03
C TYR A 12 -4.39 -12.61 17.46
N GLN A 13 -4.14 -13.88 17.84
CA GLN A 13 -3.01 -14.65 17.32
C GLN A 13 -3.18 -14.98 15.82
N SER A 14 -4.40 -15.31 15.38
CA SER A 14 -4.71 -15.53 13.97
C SER A 14 -4.42 -14.29 13.13
N ASP A 15 -4.84 -13.10 13.59
CA ASP A 15 -4.58 -11.86 12.86
C ASP A 15 -3.08 -11.52 12.79
N ARG A 16 -2.32 -11.77 13.88
CA ARG A 16 -0.87 -11.59 13.89
C ARG A 16 -0.17 -12.45 12.84
N SER A 17 -0.63 -13.69 12.64
CA SER A 17 -0.15 -14.58 11.59
C SER A 17 -0.43 -14.01 10.20
N ASP A 18 -1.67 -13.59 9.94
CA ASP A 18 -2.09 -13.00 8.65
C ASP A 18 -1.29 -11.74 8.28
N ARG A 19 -0.88 -10.93 9.26
CA ARG A 19 -0.08 -9.73 9.04
C ARG A 19 1.26 -10.04 8.35
N SER A 20 1.92 -11.13 8.75
CA SER A 20 3.18 -11.55 8.13
C SER A 20 2.99 -11.90 6.66
N THR A 21 1.90 -12.62 6.34
CA THR A 21 1.54 -12.98 4.97
C THR A 21 1.25 -11.75 4.11
N ALA A 22 0.51 -10.78 4.64
CA ALA A 22 0.22 -9.53 3.92
C ALA A 22 1.49 -8.74 3.57
N LEU A 23 2.47 -8.69 4.48
CA LEU A 23 3.78 -8.06 4.23
C LEU A 23 4.58 -8.81 3.16
N THR A 24 4.59 -10.15 3.21
CA THR A 24 5.27 -10.97 2.19
C THR A 24 4.66 -10.76 0.81
N VAL A 25 3.32 -10.76 0.71
CA VAL A 25 2.61 -10.49 -0.56
C VAL A 25 2.91 -9.08 -1.07
N SER A 26 2.91 -8.09 -0.18
CA SER A 26 3.26 -6.72 -0.55
C SER A 26 4.70 -6.64 -1.10
N LEU A 27 5.67 -7.23 -0.40
CA LEU A 27 7.07 -7.25 -0.85
C LEU A 27 7.22 -7.96 -2.20
N ALA A 28 6.53 -9.08 -2.41
CA ALA A 28 6.56 -9.83 -3.66
C ALA A 28 6.02 -9.00 -4.84
N THR A 29 4.93 -8.26 -4.64
CA THR A 29 4.38 -7.40 -5.71
C THR A 29 5.25 -6.19 -6.02
N VAL A 30 5.94 -5.61 -5.01
CA VAL A 30 6.96 -4.58 -5.25
C VAL A 30 8.13 -5.15 -6.06
N ALA A 31 8.64 -6.33 -5.69
CA ALA A 31 9.72 -6.98 -6.43
C ALA A 31 9.33 -7.29 -7.88
N ALA A 32 8.10 -7.76 -8.11
CA ALA A 32 7.57 -7.99 -9.44
C ALA A 32 7.50 -6.70 -10.27
N ALA A 33 7.01 -5.60 -9.69
CA ALA A 33 6.94 -4.32 -10.38
C ALA A 33 8.31 -3.74 -10.71
N VAL A 34 9.28 -3.82 -9.79
CA VAL A 34 10.66 -3.38 -10.02
C VAL A 34 11.31 -4.23 -11.13
N THR A 35 11.13 -5.55 -11.10
CA THR A 35 11.67 -6.46 -12.13
C THR A 35 11.06 -6.16 -13.49
N TYR A 36 9.76 -5.91 -13.56
CA TYR A 36 9.08 -5.50 -14.78
C TYR A 36 9.63 -4.18 -15.33
N LEU A 37 9.83 -3.19 -14.47
CA LEU A 37 10.40 -1.90 -14.85
C LEU A 37 11.83 -2.05 -15.40
N ILE A 38 12.70 -2.77 -14.69
CA ILE A 38 14.08 -3.03 -15.13
C ILE A 38 14.09 -3.78 -16.46
N GLY A 39 13.26 -4.83 -16.60
CA GLY A 39 13.17 -5.60 -17.83
C GLY A 39 12.74 -4.75 -19.01
N THR A 40 11.69 -3.96 -18.86
CA THR A 40 11.20 -3.09 -19.95
C THR A 40 12.18 -1.97 -20.31
N ILE A 41 12.90 -1.41 -19.34
CA ILE A 41 13.97 -0.44 -19.58
C ILE A 41 15.15 -1.08 -20.32
N ALA A 42 15.54 -2.32 -19.97
CA ALA A 42 16.63 -3.03 -20.65
C ALA A 42 16.36 -3.27 -22.15
N PHE A 43 15.07 -3.34 -22.54
CA PHE A 43 14.66 -3.47 -23.94
C PHE A 43 14.15 -2.17 -24.55
N TYR A 44 14.41 -1.01 -23.91
CA TYR A 44 13.82 0.27 -24.29
C TYR A 44 14.00 0.60 -25.77
N ASP A 45 15.20 0.41 -26.32
CA ASP A 45 15.49 0.70 -27.74
C ASP A 45 14.75 -0.24 -28.70
N LYS A 46 14.42 -1.45 -28.26
CA LYS A 46 13.66 -2.43 -29.05
C LYS A 46 12.15 -2.23 -28.94
N LEU A 47 11.66 -1.40 -28.01
CA LEU A 47 10.23 -1.17 -27.84
C LEU A 47 9.60 -0.55 -29.09
N ASP A 48 10.35 0.15 -29.93
CA ASP A 48 9.81 0.75 -31.17
C ASP A 48 9.19 -0.28 -32.13
N LEU A 49 9.57 -1.56 -32.03
CA LEU A 49 8.99 -2.68 -32.78
C LEU A 49 7.51 -2.93 -32.42
N LEU A 50 7.06 -2.49 -31.24
CA LEU A 50 5.69 -2.66 -30.74
C LEU A 50 4.73 -1.57 -31.28
N GLY A 51 5.25 -0.54 -31.94
CA GLY A 51 4.43 0.53 -32.51
C GLY A 51 3.61 1.27 -31.45
N TRP A 52 2.33 1.53 -31.73
CA TRP A 52 1.44 2.19 -30.77
C TRP A 52 1.21 1.36 -29.49
N THR A 53 1.33 0.03 -29.53
CA THR A 53 1.05 -0.84 -28.37
C THR A 53 2.03 -0.64 -27.20
N ILE A 54 3.12 0.10 -27.42
CA ILE A 54 4.04 0.56 -26.36
C ILE A 54 3.28 1.28 -25.24
N CYS A 55 2.21 1.99 -25.58
CA CYS A 55 1.38 2.70 -24.61
C CYS A 55 0.67 1.78 -23.61
N LEU A 56 0.61 0.46 -23.82
CA LEU A 56 -0.04 -0.48 -22.89
C LEU A 56 0.91 -1.02 -21.82
N LEU A 57 2.23 -0.88 -21.99
CA LEU A 57 3.25 -1.35 -21.04
C LEU A 57 3.13 -0.76 -19.63
N PRO A 58 2.67 0.48 -19.42
CA PRO A 58 2.42 0.96 -18.06
C PRO A 58 1.29 0.22 -17.33
N SER A 59 0.39 -0.48 -18.03
CA SER A 59 -0.82 -1.06 -17.42
C SER A 59 -0.57 -2.01 -16.25
N PRO A 60 0.43 -2.93 -16.26
CA PRO A 60 0.66 -3.82 -15.13
C PRO A 60 1.10 -3.05 -13.87
N LEU A 61 1.81 -1.92 -14.02
CA LEU A 61 2.23 -1.10 -12.88
C LEU A 61 1.03 -0.43 -12.20
N PHE A 62 0.03 0.02 -12.97
CA PHE A 62 -1.21 0.55 -12.40
C PHE A 62 -2.01 -0.53 -11.66
N CYS A 63 -2.03 -1.78 -12.18
CA CYS A 63 -2.65 -2.89 -11.47
C CYS A 63 -1.94 -3.19 -10.14
N VAL A 64 -0.61 -3.20 -10.12
CA VAL A 64 0.17 -3.37 -8.88
C VAL A 64 -0.10 -2.22 -7.91
N ALA A 65 -0.13 -0.97 -8.40
CA ALA A 65 -0.43 0.20 -7.57
C ALA A 65 -1.81 0.12 -6.92
N ALA A 66 -2.83 -0.28 -7.69
CA ALA A 66 -4.19 -0.46 -7.20
C ALA A 66 -4.27 -1.59 -6.16
N PHE A 67 -3.59 -2.71 -6.41
CA PHE A 67 -3.51 -3.82 -5.47
C PHE A 67 -2.81 -3.41 -4.16
N GLN A 68 -1.73 -2.63 -4.25
CA GLN A 68 -1.04 -2.07 -3.08
C GLN A 68 -1.96 -1.12 -2.29
N ALA A 69 -2.69 -0.22 -2.95
CA ALA A 69 -3.67 0.64 -2.29
C ALA A 69 -4.75 -0.18 -1.55
N HIS A 70 -5.21 -1.27 -2.17
CA HIS A 70 -6.18 -2.19 -1.56
C HIS A 70 -5.61 -2.90 -0.33
N LEU A 71 -4.36 -3.40 -0.39
CA LEU A 71 -3.70 -4.02 0.75
C LEU A 71 -3.52 -3.05 1.92
N VAL A 72 -3.14 -1.79 1.65
CA VAL A 72 -3.01 -0.77 2.71
C VAL A 72 -4.37 -0.49 3.35
N ASN A 73 -5.44 -0.36 2.57
CA ASN A 73 -6.78 -0.17 3.11
C ASN A 73 -7.23 -1.36 3.97
N LEU A 74 -6.99 -2.59 3.51
CA LEU A 74 -7.30 -3.80 4.28
C LEU A 74 -6.51 -3.83 5.60
N ALA A 75 -5.23 -3.46 5.56
CA ALA A 75 -4.37 -3.36 6.74
C ALA A 75 -4.87 -2.29 7.72
N ALA A 76 -5.34 -1.13 7.23
CA ALA A 76 -5.90 -0.06 8.06
C ALA A 76 -7.19 -0.51 8.78
N VAL A 77 -8.12 -1.15 8.06
CA VAL A 77 -9.36 -1.69 8.64
C VAL A 77 -9.04 -2.76 9.70
N ARG A 78 -8.12 -3.68 9.41
CA ARG A 78 -7.69 -4.70 10.37
C ARG A 78 -7.02 -4.10 11.60
N ALA A 79 -6.14 -3.12 11.43
CA ALA A 79 -5.48 -2.43 12.54
C ALA A 79 -6.51 -1.85 13.53
N ARG A 80 -7.55 -1.18 13.01
CA ARG A 80 -8.67 -0.67 13.84
C ARG A 80 -9.41 -1.78 14.58
N SER A 81 -9.72 -2.89 13.89
CA SER A 81 -10.40 -4.03 14.50
C SER A 81 -9.59 -4.59 15.67
N ILE A 82 -8.27 -4.68 15.53
CA ILE A 82 -7.40 -5.22 16.58
C ILE A 82 -7.28 -4.25 17.75
N LEU A 83 -7.20 -2.94 17.50
CA LEU A 83 -7.18 -1.95 18.58
C LEU A 83 -8.45 -2.04 19.44
N ILE A 84 -9.61 -2.29 18.83
CA ILE A 84 -10.87 -2.53 19.56
C ILE A 84 -10.80 -3.85 20.35
N LEU A 85 -10.29 -4.92 19.74
CA LEU A 85 -10.13 -6.22 20.36
C LEU A 85 -9.19 -6.17 21.57
N GLU A 86 -8.07 -5.46 21.42
CA GLU A 86 -7.05 -5.24 22.43
C GLU A 86 -7.60 -4.44 23.61
N ARG A 87 -8.33 -3.33 23.35
CA ARG A 87 -9.03 -2.59 24.41
C ARG A 87 -9.98 -3.49 25.20
N THR A 88 -10.76 -4.31 24.49
CA THR A 88 -11.72 -5.24 25.12
C THR A 88 -11.02 -6.33 25.95
N LEU A 89 -9.87 -6.82 25.49
CA LEU A 89 -9.06 -7.81 26.21
C LEU A 89 -8.40 -7.20 27.45
N LEU A 90 -7.83 -6.00 27.33
CA LEU A 90 -7.21 -5.29 28.44
C LEU A 90 -8.24 -4.94 29.52
N ASP A 91 -9.40 -4.40 29.13
CA ASP A 91 -10.50 -4.10 30.06
C ASP A 91 -11.03 -5.36 30.80
N ALA A 92 -10.91 -6.54 30.20
CA ALA A 92 -11.33 -7.81 30.82
C ALA A 92 -10.29 -8.39 31.80
N VAL A 93 -9.03 -7.97 31.70
CA VAL A 93 -7.90 -8.44 32.52
C VAL A 93 -7.56 -7.44 33.62
N GLU A 94 -7.85 -6.15 33.43
CA GLU A 94 -7.56 -5.10 34.41
C GLU A 94 -8.40 -5.30 35.69
N SER A 95 -7.74 -5.77 36.76
CA SER A 95 -8.28 -5.74 38.12
C SER A 95 -7.95 -4.40 38.79
N PRO A 96 -8.77 -3.94 39.76
CA PRO A 96 -8.50 -2.71 40.51
C PRO A 96 -7.18 -2.85 41.28
N GLY A 97 -6.07 -2.40 40.68
CA GLY A 97 -4.73 -2.45 41.26
C GLY A 97 -3.57 -2.71 40.28
N SER A 98 -3.81 -3.21 39.06
CA SER A 98 -2.75 -3.39 38.05
C SER A 98 -2.84 -2.32 36.97
N THR A 99 -1.99 -1.30 37.01
CA THR A 99 -1.84 -0.34 35.92
C THR A 99 -1.00 -0.98 34.81
N LEU A 100 -1.65 -1.73 33.92
CA LEU A 100 -1.03 -2.18 32.68
C LEU A 100 -0.87 -0.96 31.76
N ASP A 101 0.37 -0.67 31.39
CA ASP A 101 0.67 0.47 30.53
C ASP A 101 0.18 0.20 29.10
N ARG A 102 -1.05 0.65 28.83
CA ARG A 102 -1.79 0.48 27.56
C ARG A 102 -1.03 1.07 26.35
N ASP A 103 -0.06 1.94 26.61
CA ASP A 103 0.71 2.68 25.61
C ASP A 103 2.00 1.97 25.15
N VAL A 104 2.44 0.94 25.90
CA VAL A 104 3.70 0.23 25.66
C VAL A 104 3.44 -1.22 25.19
N ILE A 105 2.25 -1.75 25.43
CA ILE A 105 1.89 -3.14 25.16
C ILE A 105 1.03 -3.24 23.90
N GLY A 106 1.43 -4.16 23.00
CA GLY A 106 0.64 -4.62 21.87
C GLY A 106 0.54 -3.65 20.67
N VAL A 107 -0.64 -3.50 20.06
CA VAL A 107 -0.75 -2.88 18.72
C VAL A 107 -0.61 -1.36 18.76
N ALA A 108 -0.90 -0.72 19.89
CA ALA A 108 -0.69 0.71 20.12
C ALA A 108 0.79 1.14 19.94
N ALA A 109 1.75 0.31 20.35
CA ALA A 109 3.17 0.57 20.15
C ALA A 109 3.56 0.50 18.65
N SER A 110 2.97 -0.43 17.91
CA SER A 110 3.14 -0.54 16.45
C SER A 110 2.46 0.60 15.69
N GLU A 111 1.35 1.12 16.20
CA GLU A 111 0.66 2.27 15.64
C GLU A 111 1.54 3.52 15.75
N ARG A 112 2.10 3.81 16.92
CA ARG A 112 3.04 4.95 17.09
C ARG A 112 4.25 4.91 16.15
N ALA A 113 4.77 3.73 15.90
CA ALA A 113 5.93 3.54 15.03
C ALA A 113 5.59 3.67 13.53
N SER A 114 4.32 3.47 13.16
CA SER A 114 3.88 3.46 11.75
C SER A 114 3.02 4.66 11.35
N ASN A 115 2.49 5.42 12.31
CA ASN A 115 1.63 6.56 12.03
C ASN A 115 2.48 7.77 11.60
N LEU A 116 2.17 8.34 10.43
CA LEU A 116 2.94 9.43 9.81
C LEU A 116 3.00 10.69 10.70
N HIS A 117 1.99 10.85 11.57
CA HIS A 117 1.86 11.98 12.47
C HIS A 117 2.63 11.84 13.79
N THR A 118 2.91 10.62 14.24
CA THR A 118 3.67 10.34 15.48
C THR A 118 5.11 9.93 15.21
N ALA A 119 5.43 9.60 13.95
CA ALA A 119 6.77 9.20 13.53
C ALA A 119 7.77 10.36 13.65
N THR A 120 9.02 10.00 13.95
CA THR A 120 10.15 10.95 13.93
C THR A 120 10.30 11.57 12.54
N THR A 121 10.83 12.80 12.45
CA THR A 121 11.02 13.52 11.18
C THR A 121 11.83 12.70 10.16
N SER A 122 12.80 11.91 10.62
CA SER A 122 13.58 10.98 9.79
C SER A 122 12.71 9.85 9.21
N GLN A 123 11.90 9.18 10.04
CA GLN A 123 10.98 8.13 9.56
C GLN A 123 9.93 8.68 8.60
N ARG A 124 9.44 9.90 8.84
CA ARG A 124 8.51 10.57 7.93
C ARG A 124 9.12 10.77 6.54
N ALA A 125 10.40 11.16 6.46
CA ALA A 125 11.10 11.28 5.19
C ALA A 125 11.24 9.93 4.48
N VAL A 126 11.55 8.85 5.20
CA VAL A 126 11.63 7.48 4.64
C VAL A 126 10.26 7.03 4.09
N ILE A 127 9.18 7.30 4.82
CA ILE A 127 7.81 6.98 4.38
C ILE A 127 7.43 7.78 3.13
N LEU A 128 7.75 9.08 3.10
CA LEU A 128 7.52 9.94 1.94
C LEU A 128 8.35 9.49 0.73
N LEU A 129 9.60 9.07 0.95
CA LEU A 129 10.46 8.56 -0.11
C LEU A 129 9.94 7.22 -0.65
N ALA A 130 9.55 6.31 0.24
CA ALA A 130 9.04 4.99 -0.14
C ALA A 130 7.76 5.09 -0.98
N TYR A 131 6.81 5.93 -0.57
CA TYR A 131 5.53 6.04 -1.28
C TYR A 131 5.53 7.09 -2.40
N GLY A 132 6.10 8.27 -2.13
CA GLY A 132 6.21 9.33 -3.12
C GLY A 132 7.17 8.98 -4.26
N GLY A 133 8.28 8.30 -3.95
CA GLY A 133 9.26 7.85 -4.93
C GLY A 133 8.68 6.82 -5.90
N VAL A 134 7.98 5.80 -5.39
CA VAL A 134 7.34 4.78 -6.24
C VAL A 134 6.27 5.41 -7.14
N GLY A 135 5.45 6.31 -6.59
CA GLY A 135 4.48 7.06 -7.38
C GLY A 135 5.13 7.89 -8.49
N LEU A 136 6.20 8.62 -8.17
CA LEU A 136 6.94 9.41 -9.15
C LEU A 136 7.54 8.55 -10.26
N ILE A 137 8.11 7.39 -9.92
CA ILE A 137 8.67 6.44 -10.90
C ILE A 137 7.59 5.96 -11.86
N TYR A 138 6.40 5.60 -11.36
CA TYR A 138 5.31 5.12 -12.22
C TYR A 138 4.81 6.22 -13.15
N LEU A 139 4.70 7.47 -12.66
CA LEU A 139 4.32 8.62 -13.47
C LEU A 139 5.35 8.92 -14.56
N ALA A 140 6.63 8.96 -14.19
CA ALA A 140 7.72 9.21 -15.13
C ALA A 140 7.79 8.12 -16.20
N TYR A 141 7.67 6.84 -15.81
CA TYR A 141 7.64 5.72 -16.75
C TYR A 141 6.45 5.78 -17.70
N THR A 142 5.25 6.08 -17.19
CA THR A 142 4.03 6.21 -18.00
C THR A 142 4.17 7.36 -19.01
N ALA A 143 4.65 8.53 -18.55
CA ALA A 143 4.87 9.68 -19.40
C ALA A 143 5.91 9.40 -20.50
N LEU A 144 7.00 8.71 -20.15
CA LEU A 144 8.06 8.33 -21.08
C LEU A 144 7.54 7.39 -22.17
N LEU A 145 6.75 6.37 -21.82
CA LEU A 145 6.20 5.44 -22.81
C LEU A 145 5.10 6.05 -23.66
N LEU A 146 4.26 6.94 -23.10
CA LEU A 146 3.30 7.73 -23.90
C LEU A 146 4.04 8.63 -24.90
N ALA A 147 5.07 9.35 -24.44
CA ALA A 147 5.88 10.20 -25.30
C ALA A 147 6.54 9.39 -26.42
N LYS A 148 7.05 8.20 -26.11
CA LYS A 148 7.60 7.30 -27.13
C LYS A 148 6.55 6.84 -28.13
N ALA A 149 5.36 6.44 -27.67
CA ALA A 149 4.27 6.02 -28.54
C ALA A 149 3.78 7.14 -29.48
N THR A 150 3.86 8.42 -29.08
CA THR A 150 3.40 9.54 -29.95
C THR A 150 4.13 9.62 -31.29
N ARG A 151 5.34 9.06 -31.39
CA ARG A 151 6.11 8.98 -32.64
C ARG A 151 5.45 8.10 -33.70
N HIS A 152 4.58 7.19 -33.28
CA HIS A 152 3.84 6.30 -34.17
C HIS A 152 2.49 6.91 -34.65
N MET A 153 2.21 8.19 -34.31
CA MET A 153 1.09 9.03 -34.78
C MET A 153 -0.28 8.32 -34.92
N ASP A 154 -0.61 7.44 -33.97
CA ASP A 154 -1.86 6.70 -34.00
C ASP A 154 -2.88 7.34 -33.05
N ALA A 155 -4.06 7.70 -33.57
CA ALA A 155 -5.14 8.30 -32.76
C ALA A 155 -5.55 7.40 -31.57
N TRP A 156 -5.27 6.10 -31.67
CA TRP A 156 -5.46 5.08 -30.65
C TRP A 156 -4.66 5.30 -29.35
N ILE A 157 -3.61 6.13 -29.34
CA ILE A 157 -2.82 6.43 -28.13
C ILE A 157 -3.63 7.26 -27.12
N THR A 158 -4.63 8.02 -27.60
CA THR A 158 -5.48 8.85 -26.73
C THR A 158 -6.31 8.00 -25.76
N VAL A 159 -6.73 6.80 -26.17
CA VAL A 159 -7.57 5.93 -25.35
C VAL A 159 -6.82 5.43 -24.09
N PRO A 160 -5.62 4.84 -24.20
CA PRO A 160 -4.79 4.50 -23.04
C PRO A 160 -4.41 5.71 -22.20
N ALA A 161 -4.10 6.86 -22.82
CA ALA A 161 -3.77 8.08 -22.08
C ALA A 161 -4.92 8.54 -21.16
N VAL A 162 -6.15 8.59 -21.68
CA VAL A 162 -7.35 8.93 -20.89
C VAL A 162 -7.58 7.87 -19.82
N CYS A 163 -7.43 6.58 -20.15
CA CYS A 163 -7.56 5.50 -19.18
C CYS A 163 -6.57 5.64 -18.01
N TYR A 164 -5.30 5.94 -18.29
CA TYR A 164 -4.30 6.17 -17.25
C TYR A 164 -4.59 7.42 -16.42
N ALA A 165 -5.12 8.49 -17.01
CA ALA A 165 -5.54 9.67 -16.26
C ALA A 165 -6.67 9.32 -15.28
N VAL A 166 -7.68 8.55 -15.72
CA VAL A 166 -8.77 8.07 -14.86
C VAL A 166 -8.24 7.16 -13.75
N LEU A 167 -7.38 6.20 -14.08
CA LEU A 167 -6.77 5.30 -13.10
C LEU A 167 -5.93 6.06 -12.07
N LEU A 168 -5.19 7.07 -12.49
CA LEU A 168 -4.40 7.93 -11.61
C LEU A 168 -5.32 8.72 -10.65
N VAL A 169 -6.42 9.27 -11.14
CA VAL A 169 -7.42 9.94 -10.28
C VAL A 169 -8.00 8.97 -9.26
N LEU A 170 -8.42 7.77 -9.67
CA LEU A 170 -8.94 6.75 -8.77
C LEU A 170 -7.90 6.32 -7.73
N LEU A 171 -6.64 6.17 -8.14
CA LEU A 171 -5.54 5.83 -7.24
C LEU A 171 -5.31 6.95 -6.22
N VAL A 172 -5.25 8.20 -6.65
CA VAL A 172 -5.09 9.36 -5.75
C VAL A 172 -6.25 9.44 -4.76
N LEU A 173 -7.50 9.21 -5.19
CA LEU A 173 -8.66 9.18 -4.31
C LEU A 173 -8.57 8.04 -3.29
N ALA A 174 -8.28 6.82 -3.73
CA ALA A 174 -8.11 5.67 -2.85
C ALA A 174 -7.02 5.91 -1.80
N TRP A 175 -5.90 6.51 -2.20
CA TRP A 175 -4.81 6.89 -1.31
C TRP A 175 -5.22 7.97 -0.30
N ARG A 176 -5.96 8.99 -0.74
CA ARG A 176 -6.48 10.05 0.15
C ARG A 176 -7.43 9.48 1.20
N ASP A 177 -8.33 8.58 0.81
CA ASP A 177 -9.27 7.97 1.73
C ASP A 177 -8.55 7.04 2.71
N CYS A 178 -7.54 6.31 2.26
CA CYS A 178 -6.70 5.51 3.13
C CYS A 178 -5.94 6.36 4.17
N LEU A 179 -5.36 7.50 3.76
CA LEU A 179 -4.71 8.44 4.67
C LEU A 179 -5.70 9.02 5.69
N ARG A 180 -6.92 9.36 5.29
CA ARG A 180 -7.97 9.83 6.22
C ARG A 180 -8.38 8.75 7.20
N SER A 181 -8.43 7.49 6.77
CA SER A 181 -8.73 6.36 7.64
C SER A 181 -7.64 6.06 8.69
N LEU A 182 -6.47 6.69 8.60
CA LEU A 182 -5.39 6.55 9.59
C LEU A 182 -5.41 7.65 10.68
N VAL A 183 -6.30 8.66 10.58
CA VAL A 183 -6.35 9.84 11.47
C VAL A 183 -7.45 9.74 12.54
N LEU A 184 -7.69 8.55 13.10
CA LEU A 184 -8.69 8.31 14.16
C LEU A 184 -8.09 7.42 15.23
#